data_AF-A0A1E3BS07-F1
#
_entry.id   AF-A0A1E3BS07-F1
#
_cell.length_a   1.000
_cell.length_b   1.000
_cell.length_c   1.000
_cell.angle_alpha   90.00
_cell.angle_beta   90.00
_cell.angle_gamma   90.00
#
_symmetry.space_group_name_H-M   'P 1'
#
loop_
_entity.id
_entity.type
_entity.pdbx_description
1 polymer ?
#
loop_
_entity_poly.entity_id
_entity_poly.type
_entity_poly.pdbx_seq_one_letter_code
_entity_poly.pdbx_strand_id
1 'polypeptide(L)'
;MLCDSNALGIERDEPLFIILISTVWSHRRDDAAVEKMTSNIIHRVEAAAKDLGVANRYLYINYASSPQADAVFAGYGEKNVQRLKEVQRAVDPRGIFASKGLWRGFFKLQ
;
A
#
# COMPACT_ATOMS: atom_id res chain seq x y z
N MET A 1 -18.39 -15.62 -16.44
CA MET A 1 -18.99 -14.85 -15.34
C MET A 1 -17.83 -14.10 -14.69
N LEU A 2 -17.56 -12.88 -15.15
CA LEU A 2 -16.43 -12.09 -14.67
C LEU A 2 -16.84 -11.51 -13.31
N CYS A 3 -16.13 -11.87 -12.24
CA CYS A 3 -16.34 -11.28 -10.92
C CYS A 3 -16.13 -9.76 -11.01
N ASP A 4 -17.21 -8.99 -10.90
CA ASP A 4 -17.19 -7.54 -10.94
C ASP A 4 -16.36 -6.99 -9.76
N SER A 5 -15.11 -6.62 -10.07
CA SER A 5 -14.32 -5.55 -9.49
C SER A 5 -14.34 -5.41 -7.95
N ASN A 6 -13.40 -6.04 -7.25
CA ASN A 6 -13.11 -5.64 -5.87
C ASN A 6 -12.45 -4.25 -5.82
N ALA A 7 -12.63 -3.54 -4.70
CA ALA A 7 -12.10 -2.19 -4.49
C ALA A 7 -10.55 -2.12 -4.42
N LEU A 8 -9.88 -3.27 -4.34
CA LEU A 8 -8.44 -3.40 -4.16
C LEU A 8 -7.68 -3.62 -5.48
N GLY A 9 -8.40 -3.74 -6.61
CA GLY A 9 -7.79 -3.90 -7.93
C GLY A 9 -7.13 -5.27 -8.18
N ILE A 10 -7.51 -6.29 -7.40
CA ILE A 10 -6.99 -7.65 -7.55
C ILE A 10 -7.83 -8.38 -8.61
N GLU A 11 -7.26 -8.64 -9.78
CA GLU A 11 -8.00 -9.21 -10.94
C GLU A 11 -7.66 -10.70 -11.17
N ARG A 12 -7.08 -11.35 -10.17
CA ARG A 12 -6.53 -12.72 -10.29
C ARG A 12 -7.27 -13.68 -9.36
N ASP A 13 -7.48 -14.90 -9.85
CA ASP A 13 -8.05 -16.00 -9.07
C ASP A 13 -6.97 -16.87 -8.42
N GLU A 14 -5.69 -16.67 -8.77
CA GLU A 14 -4.57 -17.36 -8.14
C GLU A 14 -4.23 -16.79 -6.76
N PRO A 15 -3.68 -17.62 -5.84
CA PRO A 15 -3.30 -17.16 -4.51
C PRO A 15 -2.28 -16.01 -4.54
N LEU A 16 -2.51 -14.99 -3.71
CA LEU A 16 -1.55 -13.93 -3.42
C LEU A 16 -0.95 -14.11 -2.03
N PHE A 17 0.36 -13.90 -1.93
CA PHE A 17 1.06 -13.86 -0.66
C PHE A 17 1.24 -12.40 -0.21
N ILE A 18 0.76 -12.09 0.98
CA ILE A 18 1.07 -10.82 1.66
C ILE A 18 2.29 -11.07 2.54
N ILE A 19 3.37 -10.35 2.27
CA ILE A 19 4.65 -10.50 2.99
C ILE A 19 4.83 -9.29 3.90
N LEU A 20 4.94 -9.55 5.21
CA LEU A 20 5.31 -8.54 6.21
C LEU A 20 6.77 -8.74 6.58
N ILE A 21 7.60 -7.72 6.35
CA ILE A 21 8.95 -7.67 6.91
C ILE A 21 8.88 -6.86 8.20
N SER A 22 8.92 -7.57 9.33
CA SER A 22 8.91 -6.96 10.66
C SER A 22 10.30 -7.04 11.28
N THR A 23 10.80 -5.93 11.78
CA THR A 23 12.12 -5.80 12.39
C THR A 23 12.00 -5.12 13.75
N VAL A 24 12.72 -5.65 14.73
CA VAL A 24 12.80 -5.08 16.08
C VAL A 24 14.27 -4.98 16.48
N TRP A 25 14.65 -3.86 17.08
CA TRP A 25 16.00 -3.60 17.56
C TRP A 25 15.96 -2.79 18.86
N SER A 26 17.05 -2.83 19.62
CA SER A 26 17.05 -2.33 21.01
C SER A 26 17.62 -0.93 21.16
N HIS A 27 18.32 -0.39 20.16
CA HIS A 27 19.04 0.88 20.30
C HIS A 27 18.70 1.83 19.17
N ARG A 28 18.29 3.06 19.52
CA ARG A 28 17.95 4.14 18.56
C ARG A 28 19.06 4.40 17.52
N ARG A 29 20.33 4.19 17.88
CA ARG A 29 21.45 4.38 16.96
C ARG A 29 21.39 3.47 15.72
N ASP A 30 20.62 2.38 15.81
CA ASP A 30 20.47 1.39 14.74
C ASP A 30 19.27 1.70 13.82
N ASP A 31 18.45 2.71 14.11
CA ASP A 31 17.23 3.06 13.35
C ASP A 31 17.50 3.11 11.85
N ALA A 32 18.45 3.95 11.42
CA ALA A 32 18.78 4.12 10.00
C ALA A 32 19.34 2.85 9.34
N ALA A 33 20.09 2.03 10.09
CA ALA A 33 20.64 0.79 9.58
C ALA A 33 19.53 -0.26 9.35
N VAL A 34 18.60 -0.37 10.30
CA VAL A 34 17.47 -1.30 10.21
C VAL A 34 16.47 -0.85 9.15
N GLU A 35 16.14 0.44 9.07
CA GLU A 35 15.29 0.99 8.00
C GLU A 35 15.86 0.69 6.61
N LYS A 36 17.17 0.93 6.42
CA LYS A 36 17.86 0.62 5.17
C LYS A 36 17.87 -0.87 4.86
N MET A 37 18.11 -1.72 5.86
CA MET A 37 18.06 -3.17 5.69
C MET A 37 16.66 -3.62 5.25
N THR A 38 15.61 -3.17 5.93
CA THR A 38 14.21 -3.52 5.63
C THR A 38 13.80 -3.06 4.23
N SER A 39 14.15 -1.83 3.84
CA SER A 39 13.90 -1.33 2.47
C SER A 39 14.62 -2.16 1.41
N ASN A 40 15.88 -2.54 1.66
CA ASN A 40 16.63 -3.40 0.74
C ASN A 40 16.00 -4.80 0.59
N ILE A 41 15.47 -5.38 1.68
CA ILE A 41 14.77 -6.67 1.63
C ILE A 41 13.51 -6.54 0.77
N ILE A 42 12.69 -5.51 0.99
CA ILE A 42 11.47 -5.25 0.21
C ILE A 42 11.82 -5.14 -1.30
N HIS A 43 12.80 -4.32 -1.67
CA HIS A 43 13.20 -4.17 -3.08
C HIS A 43 13.69 -5.49 -3.70
N ARG A 44 14.43 -6.31 -2.94
CA ARG A 44 14.90 -7.62 -3.44
C ARG A 44 13.75 -8.60 -3.64
N VAL A 45 12.77 -8.62 -2.74
CA VAL A 45 11.56 -9.44 -2.88
C VAL A 45 10.74 -8.99 -4.09
N GLU A 46 10.54 -7.68 -4.27
CA GLU A 46 9.83 -7.13 -5.42
C GLU A 46 10.54 -7.44 -6.75
N ALA A 47 11.88 -7.31 -6.80
CA ALA A 47 12.66 -7.67 -7.98
C ALA A 47 12.54 -9.17 -8.30
N ALA A 48 12.72 -10.04 -7.32
CA ALA A 48 12.57 -11.48 -7.50
C ALA A 48 11.15 -11.86 -7.97
N ALA A 49 10.11 -11.24 -7.41
CA ALA A 49 8.73 -11.47 -7.86
C ALA A 49 8.49 -11.02 -9.30
N LYS A 50 9.11 -9.91 -9.73
CA LYS A 50 9.06 -9.43 -11.13
C LYS A 50 9.78 -10.38 -12.07
N ASP A 51 10.99 -10.83 -11.71
CA ASP A 51 11.78 -11.77 -12.50
C ASP A 51 11.07 -13.12 -12.69
N LEU A 52 10.35 -13.57 -11.66
CA LEU A 52 9.52 -14.78 -11.68
C LEU A 52 8.17 -14.59 -12.38
N GLY A 53 7.79 -13.36 -12.76
CA GLY A 53 6.48 -13.06 -13.37
C GLY A 53 5.28 -13.21 -12.41
N VAL A 54 5.53 -13.18 -11.09
CA VAL A 54 4.50 -13.37 -10.04
C VAL A 54 4.22 -12.10 -9.23
N ALA A 55 4.89 -10.98 -9.55
CA ALA A 55 4.65 -9.71 -8.89
C ALA A 55 3.20 -9.24 -9.04
N ASN A 56 2.66 -8.64 -7.98
CA ASN A 56 1.35 -8.01 -7.98
C ASN A 56 1.49 -6.55 -7.50
N ARG A 57 0.67 -5.65 -8.07
CA ARG A 57 0.65 -4.22 -7.72
C ARG A 57 -0.01 -3.92 -6.37
N TYR A 58 -0.81 -4.85 -5.84
CA TYR A 58 -1.54 -4.67 -4.61
C TYR A 58 -0.60 -4.62 -3.39
N LEU A 59 -0.71 -3.55 -2.61
CA LEU A 59 -0.06 -3.41 -1.30
C LEU A 59 -1.13 -3.38 -0.20
N TYR A 60 -0.93 -4.21 0.83
CA TYR A 60 -1.81 -4.17 1.99
C TYR A 60 -1.49 -2.95 2.85
N ILE A 61 -2.38 -1.97 2.83
CA ILE A 61 -2.18 -0.65 3.45
C ILE A 61 -1.71 -0.71 4.92
N ASN A 62 -2.18 -1.68 5.70
CA ASN A 62 -1.81 -1.83 7.11
C ASN A 62 -0.37 -2.29 7.33
N TYR A 63 0.29 -2.86 6.32
CA TYR A 63 1.68 -3.32 6.37
C TYR A 63 2.62 -2.50 5.48
N ALA A 64 2.08 -1.52 4.72
CA ALA A 64 2.90 -0.67 3.88
C ALA A 64 3.74 0.29 4.75
N SER A 65 4.98 0.49 4.33
CA SER A 65 5.93 1.41 4.96
C SER A 65 5.88 2.80 4.33
N SER A 66 6.41 3.83 4.99
CA SER A 66 6.43 5.20 4.46
C SER A 66 6.99 5.33 3.03
N PRO A 67 8.06 4.60 2.64
CA PRO A 67 8.55 4.60 1.26
C PRO A 67 7.57 4.07 0.21
N GLN A 68 6.55 3.30 0.63
CA GLN A 68 5.54 2.72 -0.26
C GLN A 68 4.27 3.56 -0.37
N ALA A 69 4.21 4.72 0.31
CA ALA A 69 3.00 5.54 0.44
C ALA A 69 2.26 5.80 -0.89
N ASP A 70 3.02 6.26 -1.88
CA ASP A 70 2.46 6.65 -3.19
C ASP A 70 1.99 5.43 -4.00
N ALA A 71 2.56 4.25 -3.71
CA ALA A 71 2.23 3.02 -4.41
C ALA A 71 0.96 2.33 -3.86
N VAL A 72 0.52 2.63 -2.63
CA VAL A 72 -0.60 1.90 -2.00
C VAL A 72 -1.89 2.07 -2.78
N PHE A 73 -2.37 3.31 -2.93
CA PHE A 73 -3.61 3.56 -3.67
C PHE A 73 -3.43 3.32 -5.17
N ALA A 74 -2.25 3.63 -5.73
CA ALA A 74 -1.95 3.32 -7.13
C ALA A 74 -2.12 1.83 -7.45
N GLY A 75 -1.79 0.95 -6.50
CA GLY A 75 -1.98 -0.50 -6.60
C GLY A 75 -3.44 -0.94 -6.77
N TYR A 76 -4.41 -0.13 -6.36
CA TYR A 76 -5.83 -0.46 -6.49
C TYR A 76 -6.37 -0.29 -7.91
N GLY A 77 -5.61 0.38 -8.78
CA GLY A 77 -6.00 0.68 -10.16
C GLY A 77 -6.82 1.97 -10.27
N GLU A 78 -6.63 2.68 -11.40
CA GLU A 78 -7.15 4.02 -11.63
C GLU A 78 -8.67 4.14 -11.41
N LYS A 79 -9.45 3.18 -11.95
CA LYS A 79 -10.91 3.15 -11.80
C LYS A 79 -11.34 3.07 -10.33
N ASN A 80 -10.68 2.24 -9.54
CA ASN A 80 -11.00 2.07 -8.11
C ASN A 80 -10.57 3.29 -7.31
N VAL A 81 -9.39 3.85 -7.60
CA VAL A 81 -8.91 5.09 -6.98
C VAL A 81 -9.87 6.24 -7.26
N GLN A 82 -10.33 6.39 -8.49
CA GLN A 82 -11.29 7.43 -8.87
C GLN A 82 -12.62 7.27 -8.13
N ARG A 83 -13.16 6.05 -8.07
CA ARG A 83 -14.36 5.75 -7.27
C ARG A 83 -14.16 6.05 -5.78
N LEU A 84 -12.99 5.72 -5.20
CA LEU A 84 -12.68 6.04 -3.80
C LEU A 84 -12.68 7.56 -3.57
N LYS A 85 -12.15 8.34 -4.52
CA LYS A 85 -12.18 9.82 -4.45
C LYS A 85 -13.60 10.35 -4.50
N GLU A 86 -14.46 9.78 -5.34
CA GLU A 86 -15.88 10.16 -5.42
C GLU A 86 -16.61 9.88 -4.11
N VAL A 87 -16.40 8.69 -3.53
CA VAL A 87 -16.96 8.32 -2.21
C VAL A 87 -16.43 9.25 -1.12
N GLN A 88 -15.11 9.54 -1.11
CA GLN A 88 -14.51 10.46 -0.15
C GLN A 88 -15.18 11.83 -0.22
N ARG A 89 -15.43 12.38 -1.41
CA ARG A 89 -16.10 13.68 -1.56
C ARG A 89 -17.57 13.64 -1.16
N ALA A 90 -18.27 12.53 -1.40
CA ALA A 90 -19.68 12.37 -1.04
C ALA A 90 -19.89 12.26 0.48
N VAL A 91 -19.00 11.53 1.17
CA VAL A 91 -19.13 11.25 2.61
C VAL A 91 -18.39 12.27 3.48
N ASP A 92 -17.26 12.80 3.00
CA ASP A 92 -16.42 13.76 3.69
C ASP A 92 -16.10 14.98 2.80
N PRO A 93 -17.12 15.78 2.42
CA PRO A 93 -16.95 16.92 1.52
C PRO A 93 -16.04 18.02 2.08
N ARG A 94 -15.83 18.03 3.40
CA ARG A 94 -14.92 18.98 4.09
C ARG A 94 -13.49 18.42 4.25
N GLY A 95 -13.24 17.17 3.89
CA GLY A 95 -11.93 16.53 4.00
C GLY A 95 -11.45 16.36 5.45
N ILE A 96 -12.37 16.21 6.41
CA ILE A 96 -12.06 16.06 7.84
C ILE A 96 -11.20 14.80 8.08
N PHE A 97 -11.37 13.75 7.29
CA PHE A 97 -10.67 12.48 7.46
C PHE A 97 -9.61 12.21 6.38
N ALA A 98 -9.65 12.94 5.26
CA ALA A 98 -8.70 12.75 4.17
C ALA A 98 -7.54 13.77 4.17
N SER A 99 -7.82 15.05 3.94
CA SER A 99 -6.79 16.04 3.56
C SER A 99 -6.64 17.22 4.52
N LYS A 100 -7.66 17.58 5.30
CA LYS A 100 -7.71 18.84 6.07
C LYS A 100 -8.11 18.72 7.54
N GLY A 101 -8.46 17.53 8.05
CA GLY A 101 -8.95 17.41 9.43
C GLY A 101 -8.12 16.53 10.37
N LEU A 102 -8.83 15.74 11.18
CA LEU A 102 -8.33 15.12 12.41
C LEU A 102 -7.40 13.93 12.17
N TRP A 103 -7.46 13.31 10.98
CA TRP A 103 -6.58 12.20 10.63
C TRP A 103 -5.20 12.72 10.20
N ARG A 104 -4.23 12.66 11.11
CA ARG A 104 -2.88 13.21 10.91
C ARG A 104 -1.83 12.19 10.49
N GLY A 105 -2.05 10.90 10.75
CA GLY A 105 -1.12 9.83 10.40
C GLY A 105 -1.53 9.04 9.15
N PHE A 106 -0.77 7.99 8.87
CA PHE A 106 -1.07 6.95 7.87
C PHE A 106 -1.24 7.45 6.42
N PHE A 107 -1.45 6.52 5.48
CA PHE A 107 -1.63 6.86 4.08
C PHE A 107 -2.97 7.54 3.84
N LYS A 108 -2.96 8.58 2.99
CA LYS A 108 -4.13 9.38 2.65
C LYS A 108 -4.41 9.25 1.17
N LEU A 109 -5.68 9.13 0.82
CA LEU A 109 -6.12 9.22 -0.55
C LEU A 109 -5.92 10.67 -1.03
N GLN A 110 -4.91 10.90 -1.87
CA GLN A 110 -4.60 12.18 -2.51
C GLN A 110 -5.54 12.43 -3.69
#